data_AF-U5H361-F1
#
_entry.id   AF-U5H361-F1
#
_cell.length_a   1.000
_cell.length_b   1.000
_cell.length_c   1.000
_cell.angle_alpha   90.00
_cell.angle_beta   90.00
_cell.angle_gamma   90.00
#
_symmetry.space_group_name_H-M   'P 1'
#
loop_
_entity.id
_entity.type
_entity.pdbx_description
1 polymer ?
#
loop_
_entity_poly.entity_id
_entity_poly.type
_entity_poly.pdbx_seq_one_letter_code
_entity_poly.pdbx_strand_id
1 'polypeptide(L)'
;MARGKTSSTGASTPPSARRKATYNTPDPYDVDSDYGPSSSSTPIRRATHASSAVTTPTRGPVPLSSETSYHKRTRTILLDHRRLRREWNELVLRGLVGRIRSAIELYSEVQSALKVFDAATIPAAAAEAFSSTSSPAPPATRTSIIRTSYIMSQSHKLSENISLINDVLEALTQAANALQVQDDRLQSLLLEASATRGIPFAFKDPLWVTWPLAQFADGLTSLTESYTQSLTLVRSLVNDTLIRFPPLPASTSDPKPTSNKQNRNTDTAYPTAQETQAAMSLLATQPLIQGTWSSQGPEAWEEFCSTEVGGWD
;
A
#
# COMPACT_ATOMS: atom_id res chain seq x y z
N MET A 1 28.48 46.74 36.52
CA MET A 1 27.45 47.46 35.71
C MET A 1 27.15 46.58 34.50
N ALA A 2 25.94 46.26 34.03
CA ALA A 2 24.54 46.49 34.36
C ALA A 2 23.75 45.40 33.56
N ARG A 3 22.96 44.54 34.20
CA ARG A 3 21.47 44.51 34.24
C ARG A 3 20.72 44.44 32.88
N GLY A 4 19.89 43.39 32.72
CA GLY A 4 18.69 43.34 31.87
C GLY A 4 18.39 41.89 31.40
N LYS A 5 17.53 41.07 32.03
CA LYS A 5 16.03 41.07 32.05
C LYS A 5 15.42 41.02 30.63
N THR A 6 14.38 40.27 30.26
CA THR A 6 13.42 39.28 30.85
C THR A 6 12.48 38.85 29.69
N SER A 7 11.81 37.69 29.82
CA SER A 7 10.44 37.37 29.32
C SER A 7 10.21 37.38 27.78
N SER A 8 9.34 36.59 27.15
CA SER A 8 7.99 36.17 27.54
C SER A 8 7.51 35.02 26.66
N THR A 9 6.85 34.07 27.32
CA THR A 9 5.78 33.17 26.86
C THR A 9 4.84 33.75 25.80
N GLY A 10 4.47 32.90 24.83
CA GLY A 10 3.36 33.12 23.90
C GLY A 10 2.81 31.79 23.41
N ALA A 11 1.89 31.20 24.19
CA ALA A 11 1.09 30.05 23.78
C ALA A 11 -0.03 30.52 22.84
N SER A 12 -0.12 29.94 21.64
CA SER A 12 -1.23 30.15 20.70
C SER A 12 -2.18 28.97 20.77
N THR A 13 -3.38 29.24 21.29
CA THR A 13 -4.55 28.35 21.27
C THR A 13 -5.24 28.47 19.90
N PRO A 14 -5.62 27.37 19.24
CA PRO A 14 -6.43 27.44 18.02
C PRO A 14 -7.92 27.70 18.34
N PRO A 15 -8.66 28.35 17.41
CA PRO A 15 -10.06 28.70 17.62
C PRO A 15 -11.00 27.50 17.51
N SER A 16 -11.90 27.43 18.48
CA SER A 16 -12.97 26.45 18.62
C SER A 16 -14.05 26.66 17.55
N ALA A 17 -14.19 25.71 16.63
CA ALA A 17 -15.25 25.71 15.62
C ALA A 17 -16.58 25.25 16.23
N ARG A 18 -17.41 26.24 16.55
CA ARG A 18 -18.79 26.11 17.01
C ARG A 18 -19.67 25.47 15.92
N ARG A 19 -19.93 24.16 16.02
CA ARG A 19 -20.94 23.47 15.20
C ARG A 19 -22.34 23.96 15.59
N LYS A 20 -23.09 24.47 14.61
CA LYS A 20 -24.50 24.82 14.72
C LYS A 20 -25.32 23.53 14.86
N ALA A 21 -26.11 23.45 15.91
CA ALA A 21 -27.16 22.45 16.07
C ALA A 21 -28.34 22.85 15.18
N THR A 22 -28.62 22.04 14.16
CA THR A 22 -29.89 22.06 13.42
C THR A 22 -30.90 21.28 14.27
N TYR A 23 -31.85 22.00 14.86
CA TYR A 23 -33.05 21.41 15.45
C TYR A 23 -33.98 20.98 14.32
N ASN A 24 -34.30 19.69 14.27
CA ASN A 24 -35.40 19.18 13.47
C ASN A 24 -36.71 19.59 14.15
N THR A 25 -37.43 20.48 13.50
CA THR A 25 -38.83 20.80 13.76
C THR A 25 -39.70 19.61 13.33
N PRO A 26 -40.58 19.08 14.19
CA PRO A 26 -41.62 18.15 13.75
C PRO A 26 -42.77 18.95 13.12
N ASP A 27 -43.09 18.67 11.86
CA ASP A 27 -44.32 19.11 11.21
C ASP A 27 -45.51 18.32 11.76
N PRO A 28 -46.56 18.98 12.29
CA PRO A 28 -47.89 18.41 12.41
C PRO A 28 -48.73 18.79 11.17
N TYR A 29 -49.79 18.04 10.90
CA TYR A 29 -50.85 18.24 9.88
C TYR A 29 -50.70 17.44 8.57
N ASP A 30 -51.45 16.35 8.48
CA ASP A 30 -52.22 15.84 7.31
C ASP A 30 -52.90 14.55 7.80
N VAL A 31 -54.11 14.55 8.38
CA VAL A 31 -55.46 14.77 7.81
C VAL A 31 -55.73 13.97 6.54
N ASP A 32 -56.41 12.85 6.75
CA ASP A 32 -57.41 12.18 5.91
C ASP A 32 -57.20 12.15 4.38
N SER A 33 -56.86 10.97 3.86
CA SER A 33 -57.37 10.56 2.56
C SER A 33 -57.82 9.10 2.56
N ASP A 34 -59.12 8.99 2.43
CA ASP A 34 -59.99 7.83 2.46
C ASP A 34 -60.14 7.28 1.02
N TYR A 35 -60.42 5.98 0.91
CA TYR A 35 -60.88 5.24 -0.27
C TYR A 35 -59.94 4.93 -1.46
N GLY A 36 -59.79 3.61 -1.71
CA GLY A 36 -59.70 3.09 -3.08
C GLY A 36 -59.07 1.70 -3.24
N PRO A 37 -59.85 0.60 -3.32
CA PRO A 37 -59.35 -0.74 -3.57
C PRO A 37 -59.29 -1.01 -5.08
N SER A 38 -58.21 -1.62 -5.57
CA SER A 38 -58.22 -2.31 -6.87
C SER A 38 -57.12 -3.35 -6.97
N SER A 39 -57.60 -4.59 -7.01
CA SER A 39 -57.02 -5.78 -7.60
C SER A 39 -56.05 -5.51 -8.76
N SER A 40 -54.86 -6.09 -8.69
CA SER A 40 -54.13 -6.45 -9.89
C SER A 40 -53.53 -7.85 -9.75
N SER A 41 -53.73 -8.58 -10.82
CA SER A 41 -53.67 -10.02 -10.96
C SER A 41 -52.26 -10.56 -10.82
N THR A 42 -52.16 -11.66 -10.11
CA THR A 42 -51.06 -12.61 -10.17
C THR A 42 -50.86 -13.11 -11.61
N PRO A 43 -49.60 -13.40 -12.00
CA PRO A 43 -49.32 -14.52 -12.88
C PRO A 43 -48.83 -15.70 -12.04
N ILE A 44 -49.63 -16.75 -12.04
CA ILE A 44 -49.28 -18.10 -11.60
C ILE A 44 -48.12 -18.58 -12.47
N ARG A 45 -46.90 -18.62 -11.92
CA ARG A 45 -45.82 -19.44 -12.46
C ARG A 45 -45.65 -20.69 -11.61
N ARG A 46 -46.33 -21.75 -12.09
CA ARG A 46 -45.94 -23.14 -11.85
C ARG A 46 -44.51 -23.34 -12.37
N ALA A 47 -43.58 -23.63 -11.47
CA ALA A 47 -42.39 -24.41 -11.78
C ALA A 47 -42.00 -25.17 -10.51
N THR A 48 -42.55 -26.37 -10.39
CA THR A 48 -42.09 -27.42 -9.50
C THR A 48 -40.71 -27.88 -9.98
N HIS A 49 -39.67 -27.16 -9.58
CA HIS A 49 -38.35 -27.75 -9.46
C HIS A 49 -38.17 -28.07 -7.98
N ALA A 50 -38.13 -29.37 -7.68
CA ALA A 50 -37.58 -29.87 -6.44
C ALA A 50 -36.15 -29.30 -6.35
N SER A 51 -36.05 -28.16 -5.66
CA SER A 51 -34.79 -27.53 -5.33
C SER A 51 -34.15 -28.52 -4.37
N SER A 52 -33.23 -29.33 -4.89
CA SER A 52 -32.29 -30.10 -4.11
C SER A 52 -31.83 -29.15 -3.01
N ALA A 53 -32.25 -29.41 -1.78
CA ALA A 53 -31.96 -28.56 -0.65
C ALA A 53 -30.44 -28.43 -0.64
N VAL A 54 -29.95 -27.30 -1.15
CA VAL A 54 -28.55 -26.92 -1.03
C VAL A 54 -28.41 -26.79 0.47
N THR A 55 -27.90 -27.84 1.09
CA THR A 55 -27.55 -27.87 2.49
C THR A 55 -26.53 -26.76 2.63
N THR A 56 -27.01 -25.58 3.00
CA THR A 56 -26.17 -24.44 3.34
C THR A 56 -25.15 -25.01 4.32
N PRO A 57 -23.85 -24.96 3.98
CA PRO A 57 -22.83 -25.64 4.76
C PRO A 57 -23.00 -25.22 6.21
N THR A 58 -23.11 -26.23 7.09
CA THR A 58 -23.30 -26.05 8.53
C THR A 58 -22.22 -25.10 9.03
N ARG A 59 -22.63 -23.86 9.30
CA ARG A 59 -21.72 -22.74 9.47
C ARG A 59 -21.15 -22.77 10.88
N GLY A 60 -20.00 -23.42 11.03
CA GLY A 60 -19.20 -23.41 12.24
C GLY A 60 -19.67 -24.32 13.36
N PRO A 61 -18.85 -24.43 14.42
CA PRO A 61 -19.05 -25.37 15.53
C PRO A 61 -20.15 -24.94 16.51
N VAL A 62 -20.52 -23.66 16.51
CA VAL A 62 -21.54 -23.08 17.39
C VAL A 62 -22.78 -22.71 16.57
N PRO A 63 -24.00 -23.15 16.94
CA PRO A 63 -25.20 -22.79 16.20
C PRO A 63 -25.45 -21.27 16.26
N LEU A 64 -25.96 -20.69 15.17
CA LEU A 64 -26.21 -19.25 15.07
C LEU A 64 -27.11 -18.68 16.18
N SER A 65 -27.94 -19.52 16.79
CA SER A 65 -28.84 -19.15 17.89
C SER A 65 -28.11 -18.86 19.20
N SER A 66 -26.92 -19.44 19.42
CA SER A 66 -26.12 -19.20 20.63
C SER A 66 -25.09 -18.09 20.48
N GLU A 67 -24.91 -17.53 19.27
CA GLU A 67 -23.94 -16.47 19.04
C GLU A 67 -24.38 -15.12 19.64
N THR A 68 -23.53 -14.57 20.50
CA THR A 68 -23.73 -13.23 21.05
C THR A 68 -23.37 -12.14 20.03
N SER A 69 -23.72 -10.89 20.34
CA SER A 69 -23.29 -9.73 19.54
C SER A 69 -21.77 -9.63 19.39
N TYR A 70 -21.00 -10.03 20.41
CA TYR A 70 -19.54 -10.06 20.37
C TYR A 70 -19.01 -11.04 19.33
N HIS A 71 -19.60 -12.23 19.21
CA HIS A 71 -19.20 -13.22 18.21
C HIS A 71 -19.36 -12.65 16.80
N LYS A 72 -20.52 -12.07 16.53
CA LYS A 72 -20.86 -11.51 15.21
C LYS A 72 -19.92 -10.36 14.85
N ARG A 73 -19.66 -9.43 15.79
CA ARG A 73 -18.74 -8.30 15.57
C ARG A 73 -17.29 -8.77 15.35
N THR A 74 -16.79 -9.67 16.19
CA THR A 74 -15.44 -10.23 16.03
C THR A 74 -15.29 -10.93 14.68
N ARG A 75 -16.25 -11.76 14.28
CA ARG A 75 -16.24 -12.41 12.95
C ARG A 75 -16.16 -11.39 11.82
N THR A 76 -16.98 -10.33 11.86
CA THR A 76 -16.95 -9.28 10.83
C THR A 76 -15.58 -8.63 10.75
N ILE A 77 -14.99 -8.25 11.89
CA ILE A 77 -13.66 -7.62 11.94
C ILE A 77 -12.58 -8.55 11.35
N LEU A 78 -12.62 -9.83 11.72
CA LEU A 78 -11.68 -10.84 11.23
C LEU A 78 -11.78 -11.06 9.70
N LEU A 79 -13.00 -11.11 9.15
CA LEU A 79 -13.23 -11.24 7.72
C LEU A 79 -12.79 -9.98 6.95
N ASP A 80 -13.07 -8.79 7.48
CA ASP A 80 -12.63 -7.53 6.88
C ASP A 80 -11.10 -7.43 6.87
N HIS A 81 -10.44 -7.80 7.98
CA HIS A 81 -8.98 -7.85 8.07
C HIS A 81 -8.40 -8.83 7.04
N ARG A 82 -8.97 -10.04 6.92
CA ARG A 82 -8.57 -11.02 5.89
C ARG A 82 -8.68 -10.45 4.48
N ARG A 83 -9.79 -9.77 4.16
CA ARG A 83 -9.99 -9.13 2.86
C ARG A 83 -8.88 -8.11 2.57
N LEU A 84 -8.57 -7.24 3.54
CA LEU A 84 -7.51 -6.24 3.41
C LEU A 84 -6.12 -6.86 3.22
N ARG A 85 -5.82 -7.98 3.88
CA ARG A 85 -4.57 -8.73 3.66
C ARG A 85 -4.45 -9.28 2.25
N ARG A 86 -5.54 -9.80 1.68
CA ARG A 86 -5.54 -10.26 0.28
C ARG A 86 -5.33 -9.09 -0.69
N GLU A 87 -5.99 -7.97 -0.44
CA GLU A 87 -5.81 -6.74 -1.22
C GLU A 87 -4.36 -6.24 -1.15
N TRP A 88 -3.74 -6.25 0.03
CA TRP A 88 -2.32 -5.98 0.21
C TRP A 88 -1.45 -6.89 -0.66
N ASN A 89 -1.66 -8.21 -0.60
CA ASN A 89 -0.87 -9.17 -1.36
C ASN A 89 -1.01 -8.98 -2.87
N GLU A 90 -2.22 -8.66 -3.34
CA GLU A 90 -2.48 -8.32 -4.74
C GLU A 90 -1.74 -7.04 -5.18
N LEU A 91 -1.75 -6.00 -4.35
CA LEU A 91 -0.99 -4.76 -4.59
C LEU A 91 0.51 -5.00 -4.67
N VAL A 92 1.07 -5.84 -3.79
CA VAL A 92 2.51 -6.17 -3.82
C VAL A 92 2.84 -7.00 -5.07
N LEU A 93 2.17 -8.13 -5.28
CA LEU A 93 2.53 -9.12 -6.30
C LEU A 93 2.21 -8.63 -7.71
N ARG A 94 0.98 -8.16 -7.95
CA ARG A 94 0.54 -7.69 -9.28
C ARG A 94 0.86 -6.22 -9.49
N GLY A 95 0.74 -5.41 -8.43
CA GLY A 95 0.91 -3.97 -8.53
C GLY A 95 2.37 -3.51 -8.53
N LEU A 96 3.19 -3.99 -7.59
CA LEU A 96 4.50 -3.41 -7.32
C LEU A 96 5.63 -4.12 -8.06
N VAL A 97 5.75 -5.44 -7.90
CA VAL A 97 6.87 -6.24 -8.47
C VAL A 97 7.00 -6.05 -9.98
N GLY A 98 5.89 -6.14 -10.71
CA GLY A 98 5.88 -6.00 -12.17
C GLY A 98 6.31 -4.61 -12.64
N ARG A 99 5.86 -3.56 -11.94
CA ARG A 99 6.20 -2.17 -12.28
C ARG A 99 7.67 -1.85 -11.99
N ILE A 100 8.20 -2.33 -10.87
CA ILE A 100 9.63 -2.19 -10.54
C ILE A 100 10.48 -2.86 -11.61
N ARG A 101 10.14 -4.09 -12.01
CA ARG A 101 10.87 -4.80 -13.07
C ARG A 101 10.88 -4.01 -14.38
N SER A 102 9.72 -3.52 -14.81
CA SER A 102 9.58 -2.65 -15.98
C SER A 102 10.47 -1.39 -15.87
N ALA A 103 10.48 -0.73 -14.71
CA ALA A 103 11.32 0.44 -14.48
C ALA A 103 12.82 0.13 -14.56
N ILE A 104 13.28 -1.00 -14.02
CA ILE A 104 14.68 -1.45 -14.11
C ILE A 104 15.07 -1.72 -15.58
N GLU A 105 14.20 -2.41 -16.33
CA GLU A 105 14.43 -2.72 -17.74
C GLU A 105 14.54 -1.43 -18.56
N LEU A 106 13.58 -0.50 -18.42
CA LEU A 106 13.61 0.82 -19.07
C LEU A 106 14.86 1.63 -18.72
N TYR A 107 15.27 1.60 -17.45
CA TYR A 107 16.47 2.27 -17.02
C TYR A 107 17.73 1.68 -17.66
N SER A 108 17.82 0.35 -17.75
CA SER A 108 18.93 -0.34 -18.40
C SER A 108 19.02 0.00 -19.90
N GLU A 109 17.88 0.18 -20.56
CA GLU A 109 17.80 0.65 -21.95
C GLU A 109 18.31 2.09 -22.09
N VAL A 110 17.90 3.00 -21.20
CA VAL A 110 18.37 4.39 -21.19
C VAL A 110 19.89 4.46 -20.98
N GLN A 111 20.41 3.70 -20.02
CA GLN A 111 21.86 3.63 -19.75
C GLN A 111 22.64 3.08 -20.95
N SER A 112 22.12 2.05 -21.59
CA SER A 112 22.73 1.48 -22.80
C SER A 112 22.74 2.51 -23.93
N ALA A 113 21.64 3.24 -24.14
CA ALA A 113 21.55 4.28 -25.15
C ALA A 113 22.53 5.46 -24.89
N LEU A 114 22.71 5.85 -23.62
CA LEU A 114 23.67 6.88 -23.22
C LEU A 114 25.12 6.44 -23.49
N LYS A 115 25.50 5.21 -23.16
CA LYS A 115 26.85 4.69 -23.45
C LYS A 115 27.19 4.73 -24.94
N VAL A 116 26.22 4.40 -25.80
CA VAL A 116 26.42 4.47 -27.26
C VAL A 116 26.49 5.93 -27.73
N PHE A 117 25.84 6.87 -27.04
CA PHE A 117 25.96 8.30 -27.31
C PHE A 117 27.36 8.82 -26.96
N ASP A 118 27.88 8.50 -25.78
CA ASP A 118 29.20 8.93 -25.34
C ASP A 118 30.31 8.37 -26.24
N ALA A 119 30.22 7.07 -26.59
CA ALA A 119 31.17 6.41 -27.48
C ALA A 119 31.19 7.01 -28.90
N ALA A 120 30.06 7.55 -29.38
CA ALA A 120 29.99 8.21 -30.69
C ALA A 120 30.51 9.66 -30.65
N THR A 121 30.47 10.32 -29.49
CA THR A 121 30.84 11.74 -29.34
C THR A 121 32.37 11.91 -29.22
N ILE A 122 33.05 11.01 -28.51
CA ILE A 122 34.50 11.07 -28.25
C ILE A 122 35.38 11.01 -29.52
N PRO A 123 35.14 10.14 -30.53
CA PRO A 123 36.01 10.07 -31.71
C PRO A 123 35.83 11.23 -32.70
N ALA A 124 34.68 11.91 -32.71
CA ALA A 124 34.43 13.04 -33.61
C ALA A 124 35.23 14.30 -33.18
N ALA A 125 35.28 14.60 -31.89
CA ALA A 125 35.98 15.78 -31.37
C ALA A 125 37.51 15.71 -31.58
N ALA A 126 38.09 14.51 -31.61
CA ALA A 126 39.53 14.34 -31.87
C ALA A 126 39.90 14.47 -33.36
N ALA A 127 38.96 14.18 -34.28
CA ALA A 127 39.20 14.23 -35.72
C ALA A 127 38.99 15.64 -36.32
N GLU A 128 38.10 16.46 -35.75
CA GLU A 128 37.82 17.81 -36.25
C GLU A 128 38.92 18.84 -35.95
N ALA A 129 39.87 18.53 -35.08
CA ALA A 129 40.99 19.43 -34.75
C ALA A 129 42.06 19.54 -35.87
N PHE A 130 41.96 18.80 -36.99
CA PHE A 130 43.01 18.74 -38.02
C PHE A 130 42.57 19.07 -39.46
N SER A 131 41.32 19.45 -39.72
CA SER A 131 40.83 19.65 -41.10
C SER A 131 40.06 20.95 -41.28
N SER A 132 40.78 22.03 -41.53
CA SER A 132 40.26 23.33 -41.97
C SER A 132 40.09 23.39 -43.49
N THR A 133 39.10 22.67 -44.06
CA THR A 133 38.70 22.91 -45.46
C THR A 133 37.18 22.87 -45.62
N SER A 134 36.66 23.96 -46.18
CA SER A 134 35.25 24.24 -46.45
C SER A 134 34.60 23.18 -47.34
N SER A 135 33.74 22.32 -46.77
CA SER A 135 32.91 21.38 -47.53
C SER A 135 31.54 21.19 -46.88
N PRO A 136 30.48 20.86 -47.65
CA PRO A 136 29.10 20.98 -47.22
C PRO A 136 28.73 19.91 -46.18
N ALA A 137 27.86 20.31 -45.26
CA ALA A 137 27.55 19.65 -43.99
C ALA A 137 27.33 18.12 -44.08
N PRO A 138 28.01 17.32 -43.23
CA PRO A 138 27.92 15.87 -43.25
C PRO A 138 26.64 15.31 -42.59
N PRO A 139 26.27 14.04 -42.87
CA PRO A 139 25.06 13.37 -42.37
C PRO A 139 25.01 13.07 -40.86
N ALA A 140 26.02 13.48 -40.09
CA ALA A 140 26.15 13.18 -38.66
C ALA A 140 25.05 13.80 -37.78
N THR A 141 24.45 14.91 -38.21
CA THR A 141 23.42 15.63 -37.43
C THR A 141 22.08 14.89 -37.37
N ARG A 142 21.78 14.01 -38.33
CA ARG A 142 20.48 13.33 -38.37
C ARG A 142 20.38 12.15 -37.40
N THR A 143 21.48 11.45 -37.15
CA THR A 143 21.51 10.29 -36.24
C THR A 143 21.47 10.72 -34.77
N SER A 144 22.04 11.88 -34.43
CA SER A 144 21.99 12.42 -33.07
C SER A 144 20.56 12.82 -32.67
N ILE A 145 19.79 13.46 -33.55
CA ILE A 145 18.40 13.87 -33.29
C ILE A 145 17.48 12.67 -33.02
N ILE A 146 17.64 11.57 -33.75
CA ILE A 146 16.83 10.35 -33.56
C ILE A 146 17.19 9.67 -32.23
N ARG A 147 18.47 9.69 -31.84
CA ARG A 147 18.90 9.09 -30.58
C ARG A 147 18.43 9.91 -29.37
N THR A 148 18.49 11.23 -29.43
CA THR A 148 18.01 12.08 -28.34
C THR A 148 16.50 11.94 -28.14
N SER A 149 15.72 11.85 -29.22
CA SER A 149 14.27 11.62 -29.11
C SER A 149 13.93 10.26 -28.51
N TYR A 150 14.69 9.21 -28.84
CA TYR A 150 14.55 7.89 -28.21
C TYR A 150 14.83 7.94 -26.71
N ILE A 151 15.96 8.53 -26.29
CA ILE A 151 16.32 8.65 -24.87
C ILE A 151 15.26 9.44 -24.09
N MET A 152 14.76 10.53 -24.67
CA MET A 152 13.70 11.35 -24.07
C MET A 152 12.37 10.59 -23.96
N SER A 153 12.03 9.78 -24.98
CA SER A 153 10.83 8.93 -24.92
C SER A 153 10.95 7.86 -23.83
N GLN A 154 12.12 7.22 -23.71
CA GLN A 154 12.34 6.20 -22.68
C GLN A 154 12.42 6.79 -21.26
N SER A 155 13.02 7.98 -21.10
CA SER A 155 13.02 8.67 -19.80
C SER A 155 11.62 9.08 -19.38
N HIS A 156 10.75 9.49 -20.32
CA HIS A 156 9.35 9.74 -20.05
C HIS A 156 8.63 8.47 -19.55
N LYS A 157 8.76 7.34 -20.25
CA LYS A 157 8.17 6.06 -19.82
C LYS A 157 8.68 5.61 -18.44
N LEU A 158 9.96 5.85 -18.16
CA LEU A 158 10.53 5.57 -16.85
C LEU A 158 9.87 6.44 -15.77
N SER A 159 9.71 7.75 -16.02
CA SER A 159 9.03 8.66 -15.08
C SER A 159 7.57 8.27 -14.81
N GLU A 160 6.86 7.81 -15.84
CA GLU A 160 5.50 7.30 -15.72
C GLU A 160 5.46 6.03 -14.85
N ASN A 161 6.36 5.07 -15.08
CA ASN A 161 6.45 3.87 -14.25
C ASN A 161 6.79 4.22 -12.78
N ILE A 162 7.69 5.17 -12.54
CA ILE A 162 8.00 5.64 -11.18
C ILE A 162 6.76 6.24 -10.51
N SER A 163 5.98 7.05 -11.22
CA SER A 163 4.71 7.58 -10.70
C SER A 163 3.76 6.45 -10.30
N LEU A 164 3.58 5.46 -11.17
CA LEU A 164 2.72 4.31 -10.90
C LEU A 164 3.22 3.47 -9.71
N ILE A 165 4.54 3.37 -9.49
CA ILE A 165 5.10 2.71 -8.31
C ILE A 165 4.74 3.51 -7.04
N ASN A 166 4.86 4.83 -7.07
CA ASN A 166 4.48 5.68 -5.93
C ASN A 166 2.99 5.57 -5.60
N ASP A 167 2.11 5.51 -6.61
CA ASP A 167 0.67 5.31 -6.41
C ASP A 167 0.38 3.98 -5.70
N VAL A 168 1.11 2.91 -6.06
CA VAL A 168 0.99 1.60 -5.37
C VAL A 168 1.50 1.67 -3.95
N LEU A 169 2.61 2.37 -3.70
CA LEU A 169 3.11 2.56 -2.33
C LEU A 169 2.11 3.32 -1.47
N GLU A 170 1.42 4.32 -2.03
CA GLU A 170 0.34 5.02 -1.35
C GLU A 170 -0.84 4.09 -1.07
N ALA A 171 -1.28 3.30 -2.05
CA ALA A 171 -2.34 2.31 -1.86
C ALA A 171 -1.99 1.26 -0.79
N LEU A 172 -0.75 0.76 -0.78
CA LEU A 172 -0.25 -0.12 0.29
C LEU A 172 -0.33 0.58 1.65
N THR A 173 0.09 1.84 1.73
CA THR A 173 -0.01 2.62 2.97
C THR A 173 -1.45 2.72 3.47
N GLN A 174 -2.40 2.96 2.57
CA GLN A 174 -3.82 2.99 2.90
C GLN A 174 -4.31 1.62 3.40
N ALA A 175 -3.90 0.53 2.76
CA ALA A 175 -4.24 -0.83 3.19
C ALA A 175 -3.66 -1.18 4.58
N ALA A 176 -2.40 -0.81 4.88
CA ALA A 176 -1.82 -0.99 6.21
C ALA A 176 -2.57 -0.19 7.28
N ASN A 177 -2.92 1.07 7.00
CA ASN A 177 -3.71 1.88 7.92
C ASN A 177 -5.11 1.27 8.13
N ALA A 178 -5.73 0.72 7.09
CA ALA A 178 -7.01 0.03 7.20
C ALA A 178 -6.91 -1.24 8.06
N LEU A 179 -5.83 -2.01 7.95
CA LEU A 179 -5.56 -3.16 8.83
C LEU A 179 -5.44 -2.71 10.29
N GLN A 180 -4.71 -1.62 10.56
CA GLN A 180 -4.59 -1.04 11.91
C GLN A 180 -5.96 -0.61 12.47
N VAL A 181 -6.82 -0.01 11.65
CA VAL A 181 -8.18 0.36 12.08
C VAL A 181 -9.01 -0.87 12.48
N GLN A 182 -8.83 -2.02 11.83
CA GLN A 182 -9.51 -3.25 12.23
C GLN A 182 -8.96 -3.82 13.54
N ASP A 183 -7.65 -3.72 13.76
CA ASP A 183 -7.00 -4.06 15.03
C ASP A 183 -7.55 -3.20 16.19
N ASP A 184 -7.56 -1.87 16.02
CA ASP A 184 -8.09 -0.93 17.02
C ASP A 184 -9.58 -1.21 17.34
N ARG A 185 -10.38 -1.58 16.32
CA ARG A 185 -11.79 -1.97 16.50
C ARG A 185 -11.93 -3.23 17.33
N LEU A 186 -11.08 -4.23 17.13
CA LEU A 186 -11.11 -5.47 17.91
C LEU A 186 -10.67 -5.23 19.36
N GLN A 187 -9.64 -4.42 19.57
CA GLN A 187 -9.20 -4.00 20.90
C GLN A 187 -10.28 -3.21 21.64
N SER A 188 -10.96 -2.29 20.96
CA SER A 188 -12.11 -1.57 21.54
C SER A 188 -13.25 -2.52 21.90
N LEU A 189 -13.51 -3.53 21.08
CA LEU A 189 -14.54 -4.55 21.36
C LEU A 189 -14.16 -5.42 22.57
N LEU A 190 -12.87 -5.73 22.74
CA LEU A 190 -12.35 -6.45 23.90
C LEU A 190 -12.56 -5.66 25.19
N LEU A 191 -12.26 -4.36 25.17
CA LEU A 191 -12.49 -3.48 26.32
C LEU A 191 -13.99 -3.36 26.64
N GLU A 192 -14.85 -3.17 25.63
CA GLU A 192 -16.32 -3.16 25.79
C GLU A 192 -16.84 -4.48 26.41
N ALA A 193 -16.37 -5.62 25.91
CA ALA A 193 -16.73 -6.94 26.43
C ALA A 193 -16.31 -7.11 27.89
N SER A 194 -15.08 -6.72 28.24
CA SER A 194 -14.58 -6.80 29.62
C SER A 194 -15.36 -5.92 30.59
N ALA A 195 -15.83 -4.75 30.14
CA ALA A 195 -16.60 -3.82 30.96
C ALA A 195 -18.05 -4.27 31.17
N THR A 196 -18.66 -4.89 30.17
CA THR A 196 -20.10 -5.25 30.19
C THR A 196 -20.38 -6.68 30.66
N ARG A 197 -19.52 -7.63 30.29
CA ARG A 197 -19.66 -9.06 30.63
C ARG A 197 -18.66 -9.53 31.69
N GLY A 198 -17.64 -8.72 31.97
CA GLY A 198 -16.60 -9.00 32.95
C GLY A 198 -15.32 -9.57 32.32
N ILE A 199 -14.24 -9.51 33.10
CA ILE A 199 -12.91 -10.00 32.73
C ILE A 199 -12.91 -11.50 32.37
N PRO A 200 -13.62 -12.40 33.08
CA PRO A 200 -13.63 -13.83 32.72
C PRO A 200 -14.12 -14.07 31.29
N PHE A 201 -15.18 -13.38 30.86
CA PHE A 201 -15.72 -13.50 29.51
C PHE A 201 -14.72 -13.06 28.44
N ALA A 202 -14.00 -11.96 28.67
CA ALA A 202 -13.08 -11.41 27.68
C ALA A 202 -11.77 -12.21 27.54
N PHE A 203 -11.27 -12.79 28.64
CA PHE A 203 -9.92 -13.35 28.72
C PHE A 203 -9.85 -14.85 28.99
N LYS A 204 -10.91 -15.48 29.49
CA LYS A 204 -10.90 -16.90 29.87
C LYS A 204 -11.91 -17.73 29.09
N ASP A 205 -13.12 -17.21 28.91
CA ASP A 205 -14.19 -17.96 28.28
C ASP A 205 -13.96 -18.01 26.76
N PRO A 206 -14.03 -19.21 26.14
CA PRO A 206 -13.86 -19.33 24.70
C PRO A 206 -15.04 -18.65 23.98
N LEU A 207 -14.72 -17.88 22.93
CA LEU A 207 -15.73 -17.21 22.13
C LEU A 207 -16.44 -18.21 21.21
N TRP A 208 -15.74 -19.14 20.58
CA TRP A 208 -16.38 -20.22 19.80
C TRP A 208 -16.00 -21.59 20.32
N VAL A 209 -14.82 -22.09 20.00
CA VAL A 209 -14.38 -23.42 20.43
C VAL A 209 -13.33 -23.31 21.50
N THR A 210 -12.16 -22.75 21.15
CA THR A 210 -10.99 -22.82 22.02
C THR A 210 -10.50 -21.47 22.51
N TRP A 211 -10.74 -20.38 21.77
CA TRP A 211 -10.04 -19.11 22.05
C TRP A 211 -10.91 -18.04 22.69
N PRO A 212 -10.40 -17.38 23.75
CA PRO A 212 -11.03 -16.19 24.30
C PRO A 212 -10.86 -15.00 23.35
N LEU A 213 -11.72 -13.98 23.51
CA LEU A 213 -11.70 -12.77 22.68
C LEU A 213 -10.34 -12.07 22.69
N ALA A 214 -9.66 -12.05 23.83
CA ALA A 214 -8.32 -11.47 23.96
C ALA A 214 -7.29 -12.11 23.02
N GLN A 215 -7.34 -13.44 22.87
CA GLN A 215 -6.37 -14.15 22.04
C GLN A 215 -6.57 -13.86 20.54
N PHE A 216 -7.81 -13.60 20.12
CA PHE A 216 -8.08 -13.10 18.77
C PHE A 216 -7.51 -11.68 18.57
N ALA A 217 -7.63 -10.81 19.56
CA ALA A 217 -7.08 -9.46 19.51
C ALA A 217 -5.54 -9.52 19.38
N ASP A 218 -4.87 -10.24 20.28
CA ASP A 218 -3.41 -10.40 20.25
C ASP A 218 -2.91 -10.99 18.92
N GLY A 219 -3.61 -12.00 18.41
CA GLY A 219 -3.30 -12.61 17.11
C GLY A 219 -3.45 -11.62 15.94
N LEU A 220 -4.51 -10.81 15.95
CA LEU A 220 -4.75 -9.80 14.92
C LEU A 220 -3.70 -8.67 14.97
N THR A 221 -3.31 -8.24 16.17
CA THR A 221 -2.26 -7.22 16.37
C THR A 221 -0.91 -7.72 15.85
N SER A 222 -0.49 -8.94 16.21
CA SER A 222 0.76 -9.53 15.74
C SER A 222 0.82 -9.65 14.21
N LEU A 223 -0.31 -10.02 13.58
CA LEU A 223 -0.41 -10.05 12.13
C LEU A 223 -0.28 -8.65 11.53
N THR A 224 -1.00 -7.67 12.08
CA THR A 224 -0.99 -6.29 11.60
C THR A 224 0.41 -5.68 11.67
N GLU A 225 1.14 -5.94 12.76
CA GLU A 225 2.53 -5.50 12.92
C GLU A 225 3.45 -6.05 11.82
N SER A 226 3.25 -7.30 11.41
CA SER A 226 4.03 -7.89 10.32
C SER A 226 3.83 -7.14 8.99
N TYR A 227 2.60 -6.67 8.71
CA TYR A 227 2.32 -5.87 7.51
C TYR A 227 2.94 -4.47 7.59
N THR A 228 2.91 -3.81 8.75
CA THR A 228 3.51 -2.46 8.90
C THR A 228 5.04 -2.51 8.80
N GLN A 229 5.66 -3.56 9.36
CA GLN A 229 7.09 -3.84 9.18
C GLN A 229 7.40 -4.10 7.69
N SER A 230 6.59 -4.91 7.01
CA SER A 230 6.75 -5.18 5.57
C SER A 230 6.68 -3.90 4.73
N LEU A 231 5.74 -2.99 5.02
CA LEU A 231 5.60 -1.69 4.34
C LEU A 231 6.88 -0.86 4.45
N THR A 232 7.46 -0.83 5.64
CA THR A 232 8.67 -0.07 5.94
C THR A 232 9.84 -0.59 5.12
N LEU A 233 9.97 -1.93 5.06
CA LEU A 233 10.99 -2.62 4.26
C LEU A 233 10.78 -2.38 2.75
N VAL A 234 9.54 -2.47 2.26
CA VAL A 234 9.23 -2.18 0.84
C VAL A 234 9.64 -0.76 0.49
N ARG A 235 9.28 0.22 1.32
CA ARG A 235 9.63 1.63 1.09
C ARG A 235 11.13 1.85 1.09
N SER A 236 11.88 1.25 2.02
CA SER A 236 13.33 1.37 2.03
C SER A 236 13.95 0.73 0.78
N LEU A 237 13.53 -0.47 0.38
CA LEU A 237 14.06 -1.11 -0.84
C LEU A 237 13.76 -0.26 -2.08
N VAL A 238 12.51 0.17 -2.24
CA VAL A 238 12.10 0.91 -3.44
C VAL A 238 12.82 2.26 -3.52
N ASN A 239 12.84 3.03 -2.44
CA ASN A 239 13.42 4.37 -2.46
C ASN A 239 14.95 4.36 -2.43
N ASP A 240 15.56 3.49 -1.63
CA ASP A 240 17.02 3.53 -1.42
C ASP A 240 17.79 2.76 -2.49
N THR A 241 17.21 1.66 -3.01
CA THR A 241 17.94 0.73 -3.88
C THR A 241 17.44 0.71 -5.33
N LEU A 242 16.14 0.85 -5.57
CA LEU A 242 15.57 0.59 -6.89
C LEU A 242 15.29 1.85 -7.71
N ILE A 243 14.87 2.94 -7.06
CA ILE A 243 14.49 4.20 -7.71
C ILE A 243 15.58 5.28 -7.56
N ARG A 244 16.75 4.92 -7.00
CA ARG A 244 17.87 5.86 -6.88
C ARG A 244 18.53 6.10 -8.24
N PHE A 245 17.89 6.94 -9.04
CA PHE A 245 18.44 7.42 -10.31
C PHE A 245 19.42 8.56 -10.01
N PRO A 246 20.69 8.45 -10.43
CA PRO A 246 21.59 9.57 -10.33
C PRO A 246 21.02 10.74 -11.11
N PRO A 247 21.23 11.99 -10.64
CA PRO A 247 20.92 13.14 -11.45
C PRO A 247 21.69 12.98 -12.76
N LEU A 248 20.97 13.07 -13.89
CA LEU A 248 21.60 13.14 -15.20
C LEU A 248 22.68 14.23 -15.14
N PRO A 249 23.84 14.04 -15.80
CA PRO A 249 24.87 15.07 -15.84
C PRO A 249 24.21 16.33 -16.41
N ALA A 250 23.84 17.25 -15.53
CA ALA A 250 23.37 18.55 -15.94
C ALA A 250 24.52 19.12 -16.75
N SER A 251 24.25 19.52 -17.99
CA SER A 251 25.26 20.11 -18.88
C SER A 251 25.82 21.34 -18.17
N THR A 252 26.90 21.16 -17.41
CA THR A 252 27.53 22.19 -16.59
C THR A 252 28.24 23.13 -17.54
N SER A 253 27.53 24.18 -17.96
CA SER A 253 28.07 25.27 -18.77
C SER A 253 28.78 26.35 -17.94
N ASP A 254 28.98 26.16 -16.64
CA ASP A 254 29.64 27.17 -15.77
C ASP A 254 30.95 26.67 -15.15
N PRO A 255 32.10 27.01 -15.73
CA PRO A 255 33.40 26.81 -15.11
C PRO A 255 33.67 27.95 -14.12
N LYS A 256 33.31 27.78 -12.84
CA LYS A 256 33.87 28.62 -11.78
C LYS A 256 34.69 27.78 -10.79
N PRO A 257 36.03 27.76 -10.90
CA PRO A 257 36.88 26.99 -10.02
C PRO A 257 36.93 27.68 -8.66
N THR A 258 36.21 27.13 -7.68
CA THR A 258 36.40 27.52 -6.28
C THR A 258 36.86 26.29 -5.51
N SER A 259 38.15 26.28 -5.20
CA SER A 259 38.86 25.24 -4.50
C SER A 259 38.32 25.07 -3.08
N ASN A 260 37.55 24.01 -2.84
CA ASN A 260 37.40 23.50 -1.48
C ASN A 260 37.40 21.96 -1.53
N LYS A 261 38.56 21.39 -1.21
CA LYS A 261 38.78 19.94 -1.03
C LYS A 261 38.09 19.53 0.28
N GLN A 262 36.81 19.19 0.21
CA GLN A 262 36.12 18.49 1.29
C GLN A 262 35.65 17.14 0.80
N ASN A 263 36.13 16.09 1.48
CA ASN A 263 35.78 14.68 1.34
C ASN A 263 34.30 14.44 1.02
N ARG A 264 33.96 14.38 -0.27
CA ARG A 264 32.68 13.89 -0.77
C ARG A 264 32.89 12.53 -1.44
N ASN A 265 33.41 11.56 -0.69
CA ASN A 265 33.39 10.14 -1.06
C ASN A 265 32.03 9.50 -0.73
N THR A 266 30.94 10.20 -1.04
CA THR A 266 29.66 9.54 -1.29
C THR A 266 29.37 9.70 -2.77
N ASP A 267 30.33 9.27 -3.60
CA ASP A 267 29.97 8.83 -4.94
C ASP A 267 28.94 7.73 -4.72
N THR A 268 27.69 8.09 -4.96
CA THR A 268 26.54 7.20 -4.86
C THR A 268 26.72 6.16 -5.96
N ALA A 269 27.52 5.15 -5.66
CA ALA A 269 27.77 4.03 -6.53
C ALA A 269 26.42 3.45 -6.91
N TYR A 270 26.25 3.22 -8.22
CA TYR A 270 25.06 2.60 -8.75
C TYR A 270 24.82 1.27 -8.04
N PRO A 271 23.56 0.91 -7.75
CA PRO A 271 23.24 -0.43 -7.30
C PRO A 271 23.84 -1.41 -8.30
N THR A 272 24.65 -2.34 -7.81
CA THR A 272 25.20 -3.40 -8.67
C THR A 272 24.04 -4.27 -9.17
N ALA A 273 24.19 -4.91 -10.33
CA ALA A 273 23.16 -5.81 -10.85
C ALA A 273 22.82 -6.93 -9.85
N GLN A 274 23.80 -7.37 -9.05
CA GLN A 274 23.63 -8.31 -7.96
C GLN A 274 22.77 -7.73 -6.82
N GLU A 275 23.00 -6.48 -6.41
CA GLU A 275 22.17 -5.80 -5.41
C GLU A 275 20.74 -5.59 -5.91
N THR A 276 20.55 -5.21 -7.17
CA THR A 276 19.21 -5.09 -7.77
C THR A 276 18.50 -6.43 -7.83
N GLN A 277 19.19 -7.49 -8.24
CA GLN A 277 18.62 -8.84 -8.25
C GLN A 277 18.32 -9.34 -6.84
N ALA A 278 19.18 -9.04 -5.86
CA ALA A 278 18.96 -9.36 -4.46
C ALA A 278 17.76 -8.58 -3.89
N ALA A 279 17.62 -7.30 -4.20
CA ALA A 279 16.48 -6.48 -3.80
C ALA A 279 15.18 -6.97 -4.43
N MET A 280 15.20 -7.35 -5.72
CA MET A 280 14.05 -7.96 -6.39
C MET A 280 13.70 -9.32 -5.82
N SER A 281 14.71 -10.14 -5.50
CA SER A 281 14.52 -11.41 -4.80
C SER A 281 13.91 -11.15 -3.44
N LEU A 282 14.44 -10.20 -2.65
CA LEU A 282 13.90 -9.83 -1.34
C LEU A 282 12.51 -9.22 -1.41
N LEU A 283 12.12 -8.62 -2.55
CA LEU A 283 10.78 -8.07 -2.76
C LEU A 283 9.79 -9.14 -3.24
N ALA A 284 10.26 -10.15 -3.96
CA ALA A 284 9.46 -11.32 -4.35
C ALA A 284 9.35 -12.35 -3.19
N THR A 285 10.41 -12.48 -2.40
CA THR A 285 10.48 -13.24 -1.15
C THR A 285 10.21 -12.36 0.05
N GLN A 286 9.77 -11.10 -0.16
CA GLN A 286 9.24 -10.26 0.91
C GLN A 286 8.34 -11.17 1.72
N PRO A 287 8.43 -11.11 3.04
CA PRO A 287 7.92 -12.17 3.87
C PRO A 287 6.49 -12.43 3.42
N LEU A 288 6.29 -13.59 2.78
CA LEU A 288 5.00 -14.25 2.63
C LEU A 288 4.58 -14.64 4.05
N ILE A 289 4.44 -13.61 4.90
CA ILE A 289 4.71 -13.55 6.33
C ILE A 289 5.21 -14.89 6.86
N GLN A 290 6.40 -15.35 6.47
CA GLN A 290 6.83 -16.69 6.87
C GLN A 290 7.32 -16.62 8.32
N GLY A 291 6.36 -16.80 9.23
CA GLY A 291 6.56 -17.08 10.66
C GLY A 291 5.82 -16.12 11.60
N THR A 292 5.23 -16.53 12.73
CA THR A 292 4.97 -17.86 13.30
C THR A 292 3.89 -17.76 14.40
N TRP A 293 3.01 -18.77 14.56
CA TRP A 293 2.48 -19.16 15.89
C TRP A 293 3.01 -20.56 16.32
N SER A 294 3.90 -21.22 15.61
CA SER A 294 5.33 -21.22 16.02
C SER A 294 6.26 -21.71 14.88
N SER A 295 5.71 -22.03 13.71
CA SER A 295 6.46 -22.36 12.47
C SER A 295 5.60 -22.34 11.19
N GLN A 296 4.27 -22.18 11.30
CA GLN A 296 3.32 -22.48 10.21
C GLN A 296 2.79 -21.25 9.42
N GLY A 297 3.30 -20.04 9.67
CA GLY A 297 2.95 -18.84 8.89
C GLY A 297 1.49 -18.33 9.05
N PRO A 298 1.09 -17.30 8.28
CA PRO A 298 -0.25 -16.68 8.29
C PRO A 298 -1.34 -17.60 7.78
N GLU A 299 -0.97 -18.64 7.02
CA GLU A 299 -1.90 -19.66 6.55
C GLU A 299 -2.44 -20.48 7.71
N ALA A 300 -1.62 -20.77 8.72
CA ALA A 300 -2.09 -21.42 9.94
C ALA A 300 -3.06 -20.54 10.74
N TRP A 301 -2.88 -19.22 10.73
CA TRP A 301 -3.87 -18.32 11.31
C TRP A 301 -5.21 -18.41 10.58
N GLU A 302 -5.18 -18.44 9.25
CA GLU A 302 -6.39 -18.56 8.45
C GLU A 302 -7.07 -19.91 8.61
N GLU A 303 -6.31 -21.00 8.62
CA GLU A 303 -6.82 -22.35 8.87
C GLU A 303 -7.41 -22.46 10.28
N PHE A 304 -6.73 -21.86 11.26
CA PHE A 304 -7.22 -21.78 12.62
C PHE A 304 -8.52 -20.99 12.72
N CYS A 305 -8.56 -19.78 12.16
CA CYS A 305 -9.80 -19.00 12.10
C CYS A 305 -10.90 -19.71 11.29
N SER A 306 -10.54 -20.49 10.26
CA SER A 306 -11.50 -21.32 9.52
C SER A 306 -12.18 -22.34 10.42
N THR A 307 -11.37 -22.97 11.28
CA THR A 307 -11.82 -23.99 12.22
C THR A 307 -12.64 -23.38 13.36
N GLU A 308 -12.16 -22.29 13.96
CA GLU A 308 -12.81 -21.65 15.11
C GLU A 308 -14.07 -20.87 14.75
N VAL A 309 -13.98 -20.00 13.74
CA VAL A 309 -15.03 -19.02 13.43
C VAL A 309 -16.12 -19.65 12.57
N GLY A 310 -15.75 -20.62 11.73
CA GLY A 310 -16.62 -21.25 10.74
C GLY A 310 -17.07 -20.30 9.62
N GLY A 311 -17.29 -20.85 8.42
CA GLY A 311 -17.72 -20.06 7.25
C GLY A 311 -16.70 -18.99 6.86
N TRP A 312 -15.42 -19.38 6.91
CA TRP A 312 -14.29 -18.54 6.54
C TRP A 312 -14.10 -18.48 5.03
N ASP A 313 -14.59 -19.47 4.28
CA ASP A 313 -14.61 -19.53 2.82
C ASP A 313 -15.66 -18.61 2.16
#